data_AF-A0A7J4RU73-F1
#
_entry.id   AF-A0A7J4RU73-F1
#
_cell.length_a   1.000
_cell.length_b   1.000
_cell.length_c   1.000
_cell.angle_alpha   90.00
_cell.angle_beta   90.00
_cell.angle_gamma   90.00
#
_symmetry.space_group_name_H-M   'P 1'
#
loop_
_entity.id
_entity.type
_entity.pdbx_description
1 polymer ?
#
loop_
_entity_poly.entity_id
_entity_poly.type
_entity_poly.pdbx_seq_one_letter_code
_entity_poly.pdbx_strand_id
1 'polypeptide(L)'
;MSDDFLKAATKEIQEELDALKQILENCNSDTDIFNNGKEIQMHLHKIKGLAPMMGQKDIGEIAKITDAVVRHVIANGALEETLKNLLESNNVMRAIFCDKYKEDINDYKKKIKETFANVLK
;
A
#
# COMPACT_ATOMS: atom_id res chain seq x y z
N MET A 1 -6.56 -9.60 22.63
CA MET A 1 -6.01 -8.26 22.31
C MET A 1 -6.85 -7.23 23.06
N SER A 2 -6.27 -6.17 23.62
CA SER A 2 -7.07 -5.16 24.35
C SER A 2 -7.81 -4.26 23.35
N ASP A 3 -9.01 -3.80 23.72
CA ASP A 3 -9.79 -2.84 22.92
C ASP A 3 -9.03 -1.53 22.69
N ASP A 4 -8.19 -1.12 23.64
CA ASP A 4 -7.36 0.09 23.51
C ASP A 4 -6.24 -0.09 22.48
N PHE A 5 -5.69 -1.30 22.38
CA PHE A 5 -4.72 -1.62 21.33
C PHE A 5 -5.38 -1.55 19.96
N LEU A 6 -6.56 -2.14 19.80
CA LEU A 6 -7.27 -2.13 18.52
C LEU A 6 -7.62 -0.70 18.11
N LYS A 7 -8.10 0.14 19.03
CA LYS A 7 -8.36 1.56 18.74
C LYS A 7 -7.10 2.31 18.31
N ALA A 8 -5.98 2.11 19.01
CA ALA A 8 -4.72 2.74 18.67
C ALA A 8 -4.22 2.28 17.29
N ALA A 9 -4.23 0.97 17.02
CA ALA A 9 -3.84 0.42 15.73
C ALA A 9 -4.75 0.92 14.59
N THR A 10 -6.07 1.03 14.82
CA THR A 10 -7.00 1.55 13.82
C THR A 10 -6.68 2.98 13.44
N LYS A 11 -6.42 3.81 14.44
CA LYS A 11 -6.03 5.20 14.22
C LYS A 11 -4.71 5.29 13.47
N GLU A 12 -3.72 4.50 13.88
CA GLU A 12 -2.40 4.49 13.24
C GLU A 12 -2.50 4.07 11.77
N ILE A 13 -3.23 3.01 11.42
CA ILE A 13 -3.41 2.62 10.01
C ILE A 13 -4.06 3.73 9.18
N GLN A 14 -5.07 4.41 9.74
CA GLN A 14 -5.70 5.52 9.04
C GLN A 14 -4.68 6.64 8.75
N GLU A 15 -3.89 7.03 9.76
CA GLU A 15 -2.84 8.04 9.63
C GLU A 15 -1.78 7.62 8.60
N GLU A 16 -1.38 6.35 8.59
CA GLU A 16 -0.40 5.82 7.64
C GLU A 16 -0.95 5.79 6.20
N LEU A 17 -2.23 5.43 5.99
CA LEU A 17 -2.89 5.47 4.68
C LEU A 17 -3.06 6.90 4.16
N ASP A 18 -3.36 7.85 5.04
CA ASP A 18 -3.51 9.26 4.66
C ASP A 18 -2.14 9.90 4.37
N ALA A 19 -1.10 9.61 5.16
CA ALA A 19 0.27 10.06 4.89
C ALA A 19 0.83 9.48 3.59
N LEU A 20 0.64 8.17 3.37
CA LEU A 20 1.01 7.52 2.11
C LEU A 20 0.29 8.18 0.93
N LYS A 21 -1.00 8.50 1.08
CA LYS A 21 -1.76 9.19 0.04
C LYS A 21 -1.13 10.53 -0.32
N GLN A 22 -0.80 11.35 0.68
CA GLN A 22 -0.24 12.69 0.47
C GLN A 22 1.10 12.63 -0.28
N ILE A 23 1.98 11.69 0.08
CA ILE A 23 3.26 11.51 -0.62
C ILE A 23 3.01 11.16 -2.09
N LEU A 24 2.10 10.21 -2.36
CA LEU A 24 1.79 9.77 -3.72
C LEU A 24 1.14 10.86 -4.57
N GLU A 25 0.24 11.67 -3.99
CA GLU A 25 -0.40 12.79 -4.70
C GLU A 25 0.57 13.95 -5.00
N ASN A 26 1.68 14.05 -4.25
CA ASN A 26 2.74 15.02 -4.52
C ASN A 26 3.76 14.53 -5.58
N CYS A 27 3.72 13.24 -5.94
CA CYS A 27 4.56 12.68 -6.99
C CYS A 27 3.96 12.99 -8.36
N ASN A 28 4.79 13.43 -9.31
CA ASN A 28 4.37 13.74 -10.68
C ASN A 28 4.85 12.70 -11.70
N SER A 29 5.74 11.80 -11.29
CA SER A 29 6.37 10.79 -12.14
C SER A 29 6.79 9.54 -11.37
N ASP A 30 7.10 8.47 -12.11
CA ASP A 30 7.67 7.25 -11.53
C ASP A 30 9.06 7.48 -10.90
N THR A 31 9.79 8.50 -11.38
CA THR A 31 11.05 8.94 -10.77
C THR A 31 10.84 9.50 -9.36
N ASP A 32 9.70 10.15 -9.11
CA ASP A 32 9.37 10.64 -7.76
C ASP A 32 9.09 9.48 -6.81
N ILE A 33 8.57 8.36 -7.30
CA ILE A 33 8.44 7.15 -6.48
C ILE A 33 9.82 6.60 -6.09
N PHE A 34 10.78 6.62 -7.01
CA PHE A 34 12.16 6.26 -6.69
C PHE A 34 12.75 7.20 -5.63
N ASN A 35 12.61 8.51 -5.81
CA ASN A 35 13.14 9.52 -4.90
C ASN A 35 12.53 9.42 -3.48
N ASN A 36 11.22 9.15 -3.41
CA ASN A 36 10.48 9.04 -2.14
C ASN A 36 10.38 7.59 -1.62
N GLY A 37 11.04 6.62 -2.26
CA GLY A 37 10.80 5.20 -2.06
C GLY A 37 10.98 4.74 -0.61
N LYS A 38 11.98 5.27 0.10
CA LYS A 38 12.22 4.92 1.52
C LYS A 38 11.08 5.36 2.44
N GLU A 39 10.51 6.54 2.18
CA GLU A 39 9.41 7.08 2.97
C GLU A 39 8.12 6.29 2.69
N ILE A 40 7.82 6.06 1.40
CA ILE A 40 6.70 5.21 0.96
C ILE A 40 6.81 3.81 1.59
N GLN A 41 8.00 3.23 1.60
CA GLN A 41 8.25 1.91 2.19
C GLN A 41 7.95 1.88 3.69
N MET A 42 8.29 2.95 4.42
CA MET A 42 8.05 3.04 5.86
C MET A 42 6.55 2.93 6.19
N HIS A 43 5.72 3.68 5.46
CA HIS A 43 4.27 3.63 5.62
C HIS A 43 3.72 2.24 5.28
N LEU A 44 4.14 1.67 4.15
CA LEU A 44 3.71 0.34 3.73
C LEU A 44 4.13 -0.76 4.73
N HIS A 45 5.29 -0.64 5.37
CA HIS A 45 5.75 -1.60 6.39
C HIS A 45 4.83 -1.62 7.61
N LYS A 46 4.40 -0.44 8.08
CA LYS A 46 3.46 -0.32 9.20
C LYS A 46 2.07 -0.83 8.83
N ILE A 47 1.53 -0.41 7.69
CA ILE A 47 0.22 -0.87 7.20
C ILE A 47 0.21 -2.40 7.07
N LYS A 48 1.25 -2.99 6.45
CA LYS A 48 1.41 -4.44 6.31
C LYS A 48 1.40 -5.17 7.65
N GLY A 49 2.02 -4.60 8.68
CA GLY A 49 2.11 -5.21 10.00
C GLY A 49 0.83 -5.07 10.82
N LEU A 50 0.25 -3.87 10.84
CA LEU A 50 -0.87 -3.52 11.71
C LEU A 50 -2.22 -3.98 11.14
N ALA A 51 -2.42 -3.93 9.82
CA ALA A 51 -3.73 -4.24 9.22
C ALA A 51 -4.23 -5.66 9.53
N PRO A 52 -3.41 -6.72 9.40
CA PRO A 52 -3.84 -8.07 9.78
C PRO A 52 -4.17 -8.20 11.27
N MET A 53 -3.52 -7.43 12.14
CA MET A 53 -3.76 -7.45 13.59
C MET A 53 -5.16 -6.92 13.96
N MET A 54 -5.75 -6.11 13.08
CA MET A 54 -7.11 -5.59 13.22
C MET A 54 -8.16 -6.38 12.43
N GLY A 55 -7.78 -7.54 11.88
CA GLY A 55 -8.66 -8.33 11.01
C GLY A 55 -8.73 -7.84 9.56
N GLN A 56 -8.05 -6.75 9.21
CA GLN A 56 -7.96 -6.21 7.85
C GLN A 56 -6.86 -6.91 7.03
N LYS A 57 -6.99 -8.23 6.86
CA LYS A 57 -5.96 -9.06 6.20
C LYS A 57 -5.68 -8.62 4.76
N ASP A 58 -6.71 -8.24 4.02
CA ASP A 58 -6.58 -7.84 2.62
C ASP A 58 -5.77 -6.57 2.44
N ILE A 59 -5.95 -5.58 3.33
CA ILE A 59 -5.10 -4.37 3.35
C ILE A 59 -3.64 -4.76 3.57
N GLY A 60 -3.38 -5.68 4.51
CA GLY A 60 -2.02 -6.17 4.77
C GLY A 60 -1.40 -6.89 3.57
N GLU A 61 -2.18 -7.68 2.83
CA GLU A 61 -1.73 -8.36 1.61
C GLU A 61 -1.41 -7.37 0.49
N ILE A 62 -2.28 -6.38 0.25
CA ILE A 62 -2.04 -5.33 -0.74
C ILE A 62 -0.78 -4.56 -0.37
N ALA A 63 -0.67 -4.08 0.87
CA ALA A 63 0.51 -3.36 1.36
C ALA A 63 1.80 -4.19 1.20
N LYS A 64 1.75 -5.51 1.42
CA LYS A 64 2.88 -6.42 1.20
C LYS A 64 3.33 -6.45 -0.27
N ILE A 65 2.38 -6.51 -1.20
CA ILE A 65 2.67 -6.53 -2.64
C ILE A 65 3.26 -5.18 -3.05
N THR A 66 2.62 -4.07 -2.66
CA THR A 66 3.10 -2.72 -2.96
C THR A 66 4.49 -2.45 -2.35
N ASP A 67 4.77 -2.92 -1.13
CA ASP A 67 6.08 -2.83 -0.46
C ASP A 67 7.17 -3.58 -1.25
N ALA A 68 6.84 -4.72 -1.88
CA ALA A 68 7.78 -5.44 -2.74
C ALA A 68 8.11 -4.65 -4.02
N VAL A 69 7.12 -4.00 -4.63
CA VAL A 69 7.32 -3.13 -5.79
C VAL A 69 8.22 -1.95 -5.45
N VAL A 70 7.94 -1.26 -4.34
CA VAL A 70 8.73 -0.12 -3.89
C VAL A 70 10.17 -0.54 -3.58
N ARG A 71 10.38 -1.70 -2.94
CA ARG A 71 11.74 -2.27 -2.76
C ARG A 71 12.48 -2.45 -4.08
N HIS A 72 11.79 -2.97 -5.10
CA HIS A 72 12.40 -3.15 -6.41
C HIS A 72 12.77 -1.81 -7.04
N VAL A 73 11.90 -0.80 -6.93
CA VAL A 73 12.18 0.54 -7.42
C VAL A 73 13.38 1.16 -6.71
N ILE A 74 13.46 1.06 -5.38
CA ILE A 74 14.62 1.53 -4.60
C ILE A 74 15.93 0.86 -5.08
N ALA A 75 15.87 -0.43 -5.43
CA ALA A 75 17.06 -1.20 -5.81
C ALA A 75 17.47 -1.04 -7.28
N ASN A 76 16.51 -0.88 -8.19
CA ASN A 76 16.74 -0.97 -9.65
C ASN A 76 16.43 0.33 -10.40
N GLY A 77 15.91 1.35 -9.72
CA GLY A 77 15.49 2.62 -10.33
C GLY A 77 13.99 2.67 -10.63
N ALA A 78 13.55 3.79 -11.21
CA ALA A 78 12.16 4.02 -11.55
C ALA A 78 11.61 2.94 -12.50
N LEU A 79 10.40 2.46 -12.22
CA LEU A 79 9.68 1.47 -13.01
C LEU A 79 8.40 2.11 -13.54
N GLU A 80 8.12 1.91 -14.83
CA GLU A 80 6.95 2.49 -15.50
C GLU A 80 5.63 2.09 -14.82
N GLU A 81 4.69 3.02 -14.79
CA GLU A 81 3.36 2.90 -14.16
C GLU A 81 3.36 2.69 -12.65
N THR A 82 4.51 2.79 -11.96
CA THR A 82 4.57 2.58 -10.51
C THR A 82 3.71 3.59 -9.76
N LEU A 83 3.79 4.88 -10.09
CA LEU A 83 3.00 5.93 -9.44
C LEU A 83 1.50 5.63 -9.52
N LYS A 84 1.01 5.34 -10.74
CA LYS A 84 -0.39 4.99 -11.00
C LYS A 84 -0.84 3.79 -10.17
N ASN A 85 -0.04 2.72 -10.15
CA ASN A 85 -0.36 1.50 -9.42
C ASN A 85 -0.31 1.67 -7.90
N LEU A 86 0.61 2.49 -7.37
CA LEU A 86 0.68 2.80 -5.94
C LEU A 86 -0.51 3.66 -5.50
N LEU A 87 -0.91 4.66 -6.31
CA LEU A 87 -2.13 5.44 -6.07
C LEU A 87 -3.38 4.54 -6.05
N GLU A 88 -3.49 3.64 -7.02
CA GLU A 88 -4.59 2.66 -7.07
C GLU A 88 -4.58 1.76 -5.82
N SER A 89 -3.42 1.24 -5.43
CA SER A 89 -3.25 0.40 -4.23
C SER A 89 -3.70 1.12 -2.98
N ASN A 90 -3.27 2.36 -2.80
CA ASN A 90 -3.65 3.16 -1.63
C ASN A 90 -5.16 3.45 -1.61
N ASN A 91 -5.76 3.76 -2.77
CA ASN A 91 -7.19 3.99 -2.87
C ASN A 91 -8.01 2.73 -2.54
N VAL A 92 -7.60 1.56 -3.02
CA VAL A 92 -8.25 0.29 -2.68
C VAL A 92 -8.12 -0.01 -1.18
N MET A 93 -6.93 0.13 -0.60
CA MET A 93 -6.73 -0.07 0.84
C MET A 93 -7.62 0.86 1.68
N ARG A 94 -7.75 2.14 1.29
CA ARG A 94 -8.65 3.10 1.96
C ARG A 94 -10.12 2.75 1.77
N ALA A 95 -10.51 2.28 0.59
CA ALA A 95 -11.88 1.84 0.35
C ALA A 95 -12.25 0.63 1.21
N ILE A 96 -11.33 -0.34 1.37
CA ILE A 96 -11.53 -1.50 2.26
C ILE A 96 -11.62 -1.00 3.72
N PHE A 97 -10.71 -0.13 4.15
CA PHE A 97 -10.70 0.42 5.51
C PHE A 97 -12.01 1.14 5.88
N CYS A 98 -12.59 1.88 4.93
CA CYS A 98 -13.86 2.59 5.13
C CYS A 98 -15.11 1.73 4.89
N ASP A 99 -14.98 0.41 4.63
CA ASP A 99 -16.08 -0.48 4.24
C ASP A 99 -16.86 0.00 3.00
N LYS A 100 -16.15 0.66 2.08
CA LYS A 100 -16.68 1.24 0.83
C LYS A 100 -16.26 0.47 -0.41
N TYR A 101 -15.42 -0.55 -0.28
CA TYR A 101 -14.98 -1.37 -1.39
C TYR A 101 -16.08 -2.35 -1.77
N LYS A 102 -16.60 -2.23 -3.00
CA LYS A 102 -17.76 -3.00 -3.49
C LYS A 102 -17.40 -4.07 -4.53
N GLU A 103 -16.14 -4.12 -4.92
CA GLU A 103 -15.61 -5.03 -5.93
C GLU A 103 -14.99 -6.27 -5.28
N ASP A 104 -14.70 -7.31 -6.08
CA ASP A 104 -14.00 -8.49 -5.57
C ASP A 104 -12.53 -8.15 -5.28
N ILE A 105 -12.17 -8.15 -4.01
CA ILE A 105 -10.79 -7.89 -3.55
C ILE A 105 -9.81 -8.90 -4.17
N ASN A 106 -10.25 -10.13 -4.44
CA ASN A 106 -9.39 -11.15 -5.05
C ASN A 106 -9.04 -10.82 -6.49
N ASP A 107 -9.97 -10.21 -7.24
CA ASP A 107 -9.71 -9.75 -8.61
C ASP A 107 -8.66 -8.64 -8.62
N TYR A 108 -8.77 -7.68 -7.68
CA TYR A 108 -7.76 -6.65 -7.54
C TYR A 108 -6.39 -7.22 -7.13
N LYS A 109 -6.37 -8.12 -6.15
CA LYS A 109 -5.13 -8.80 -5.71
C LYS A 109 -4.49 -9.60 -6.85
N LYS A 110 -5.28 -10.18 -7.75
CA LYS A 110 -4.79 -10.87 -8.94
C LYS A 110 -4.22 -9.87 -9.94
N LYS A 111 -4.97 -8.81 -10.27
CA LYS A 111 -4.54 -7.73 -11.17
C LYS A 111 -3.17 -7.17 -10.76
N ILE A 112 -3.02 -6.75 -9.50
CA ILE A 112 -1.76 -6.14 -9.04
C ILE A 112 -0.58 -7.13 -9.09
N LYS A 113 -0.81 -8.42 -8.80
CA LYS A 113 0.22 -9.45 -8.93
C LYS A 113 0.63 -9.68 -10.37
N GLU A 114 -0.32 -9.64 -11.30
CA GLU A 114 -0.06 -9.78 -12.74
C GLU A 114 0.69 -8.57 -13.28
N THR A 115 0.28 -7.34 -12.92
CA THR A 115 0.99 -6.10 -13.28
C THR A 115 2.46 -6.13 -12.86
N PHE A 116 2.73 -6.63 -11.65
CA PHE A 116 4.08 -6.69 -11.10
C PHE A 116 4.71 -8.09 -11.16
N ALA A 117 4.24 -8.97 -12.04
CA ALA A 117 4.73 -10.34 -12.13
C ALA A 117 6.24 -10.43 -12.41
N ASN A 118 6.81 -9.43 -13.08
CA ASN A 118 8.26 -9.35 -13.35
C ASN A 118 9.09 -8.89 -12.14
N VAL A 119 8.46 -8.25 -11.17
CA VAL A 119 9.08 -7.73 -9.94
C VAL A 119 8.94 -8.72 -8.79
N LEU A 120 7.83 -9.46 -8.73
CA LEU A 120 7.48 -10.39 -7.65
C LEU A 120 8.07 -11.80 -7.83
N LYS A 121 9.04 -11.99 -8.73
CA LYS A 121 9.70 -13.29 -8.98
C LYS A 121 10.66 -13.67 -7.87
#